data_AF-A0A7C4D6S0-F1
#
_entry.id   AF-A0A7C4D6S0-F1
#
_cell.length_a   1.000
_cell.length_b   1.000
_cell.length_c   1.000
_cell.angle_alpha   90.00
_cell.angle_beta   90.00
_cell.angle_gamma   90.00
#
_symmetry.space_group_name_H-M   'P 1'
#
loop_
_entity.id
_entity.type
_entity.pdbx_description
1 polymer ?
#
loop_
_entity_poly.entity_id
_entity_poly.type
_entity_poly.pdbx_seq_one_letter_code
_entity_poly.pdbx_strand_id
1 'polypeptide(L)' 'MGFLERIGLKVTKGDKFFISAITFMAIHLIWLALGLDEVVTMWPALVIAIIVGAVIMKFG' A
#
# COMPACT_ATOMS: atom_id res chain seq x y z
N MET A 1 0.88 -18.94 4.54
CA MET A 1 -0.38 -18.48 5.16
C MET A 1 -0.28 -16.98 5.27
N GLY A 2 -1.10 -16.26 4.50
CA GLY A 2 -1.09 -14.81 4.47
C GLY A 2 -1.57 -14.22 5.80
N PHE A 3 -1.13 -13.00 6.14
CA PHE A 3 -1.58 -12.33 7.36
C PHE A 3 -3.10 -12.11 7.37
N LEU A 4 -3.71 -11.87 6.21
CA LEU A 4 -5.17 -11.69 6.11
C LEU A 4 -5.94 -13.02 6.20
N GLU A 5 -5.33 -14.15 5.84
CA GLU A 5 -5.92 -15.48 6.10
C GLU A 5 -5.92 -15.82 7.60
N ARG A 6 -4.93 -15.31 8.36
CA ARG A 6 -4.86 -15.52 9.82
C ARG A 6 -5.99 -14.86 10.61
N ILE A 7 -6.63 -13.84 10.05
CA ILE A 7 -7.82 -13.19 10.63
C ILE A 7 -9.14 -13.78 10.10
N GLY A 8 -9.09 -14.92 9.40
CA GLY A 8 -10.28 -15.65 8.95
C GLY A 8 -10.93 -15.11 7.66
N LEU A 9 -10.31 -14.12 7.01
CA LEU A 9 -10.78 -13.60 5.72
C LEU A 9 -10.23 -14.49 4.59
N LYS A 10 -11.14 -15.07 3.79
CA LYS A 10 -10.79 -15.61 2.46
C LYS A 10 -10.46 -14.42 1.56
N VAL A 11 -9.19 -14.04 1.51
CA VAL A 11 -8.76 -12.91 0.68
C VAL A 11 -8.50 -13.40 -0.73
N THR A 12 -9.34 -12.96 -1.66
CA THR A 12 -9.16 -13.24 -3.09
C THR A 12 -8.01 -12.39 -3.65
N LYS A 13 -7.51 -12.76 -4.84
CA LYS A 13 -6.54 -11.90 -5.56
C LYS A 13 -7.10 -10.49 -5.83
N GLY A 14 -8.42 -10.38 -6.05
CA GLY A 14 -9.09 -9.10 -6.25
C GLY A 14 -9.04 -8.21 -5.02
N ASP A 15 -9.27 -8.78 -3.83
CA ASP A 15 -9.24 -8.05 -2.57
C ASP A 15 -7.83 -7.51 -2.27
N LYS A 16 -6.78 -8.32 -2.52
CA LYS A 16 -5.38 -7.88 -2.35
C LYS A 16 -5.04 -6.72 -3.29
N PHE A 17 -5.51 -6.79 -4.54
CA PHE A 17 -5.31 -5.73 -5.50
C PHE A 17 -6.04 -4.45 -5.09
N PHE A 18 -7.29 -4.56 -4.66
CA PHE A 18 -8.08 -3.44 -4.18
C PHE A 18 -7.44 -2.77 -2.95
N ILE A 19 -7.04 -3.56 -1.95
CA ILE A 19 -6.34 -3.06 -0.75
C ILE A 19 -5.02 -2.39 -1.17
N SER A 20 -4.23 -3.03 -2.06
CA SER A 20 -2.99 -2.44 -2.57
C SER A 20 -3.23 -1.09 -3.25
N ALA A 21 -4.29 -0.94 -4.03
CA ALA A 21 -4.62 0.31 -4.71
C ALA A 21 -5.03 1.42 -3.72
N ILE A 22 -5.84 1.08 -2.71
CA ILE A 22 -6.20 2.02 -1.64
C ILE A 22 -4.97 2.42 -0.84
N THR A 23 -4.13 1.47 -0.46
CA THR A 23 -2.88 1.75 0.28
C THR A 23 -1.93 2.62 -0.55
N PHE A 24 -1.83 2.36 -1.85
CA PHE A 24 -1.04 3.20 -2.75
C PHE A 24 -1.50 4.66 -2.71
N MET A 25 -2.80 4.90 -2.82
CA MET A 25 -3.37 6.24 -2.75
C MET A 25 -3.18 6.87 -1.37
N ALA A 26 -3.41 6.11 -0.29
CA ALA A 26 -3.23 6.58 1.08
C ALA A 26 -1.78 7.05 1.35
N ILE A 27 -0.77 6.34 0.84
CA ILE A 27 0.64 6.73 1.00
C ILE A 27 0.90 8.10 0.36
N HIS A 28 0.38 8.36 -0.84
CA HIS A 28 0.57 9.65 -1.50
C HIS A 28 -0.19 10.79 -0.80
N LEU A 29 -1.40 10.51 -0.29
CA LEU A 29 -2.16 11.48 0.50
C LEU A 29 -1.47 11.80 1.82
N ILE A 30 -0.91 10.80 2.50
CA ILE A 30 -0.13 11.00 3.73
C ILE A 30 1.13 11.81 3.41
N TRP A 31 1.80 11.53 2.29
CA TRP A 31 2.98 12.29 1.86
C TRP A 31 2.69 13.79 1.73
N LEU A 32 1.58 14.13 1.06
CA LEU A 32 1.08 15.50 0.92
C LEU A 32 0.64 16.10 2.25
N ALA A 33 -0.09 15.34 3.06
CA ALA A 33 -0.59 15.82 4.36
C ALA A 33 0.55 16.15 5.33
N LEU A 34 1.71 15.51 5.18
CA LEU A 34 2.92 15.79 5.95
C LEU A 34 3.81 16.89 5.33
N GLY A 35 3.42 17.47 4.19
CA GLY A 35 4.20 18.49 3.48
C GLY A 35 5.56 18.01 3.00
N LEU A 36 5.75 16.69 2.84
CA LEU A 36 7.04 16.12 2.46
C LEU A 36 7.43 16.49 1.04
N ASP A 37 6.47 16.83 0.19
CA ASP A 37 6.69 17.35 -1.16
C ASP A 37 7.40 18.71 -1.20
N GLU A 38 7.37 19.47 -0.11
CA GLU A 38 8.13 20.73 0.02
C GLU A 38 9.64 20.51 0.20
N VAL A 39 10.03 19.30 0.64
CA VAL A 39 11.41 18.97 1.01
C VAL A 39 12.01 17.91 0.10
N VAL A 40 11.19 16.98 -0.40
CA VAL A 40 11.59 15.85 -1.25
C VAL A 40 10.52 15.57 -2.31
N THR A 41 10.94 15.28 -3.54
CA THR A 41 10.01 14.91 -4.64
C THR A 41 9.11 13.73 -4.27
N MET A 42 8.00 13.54 -4.99
CA MET A 42 7.05 12.43 -4.79
C MET A 42 7.60 11.02 -5.11
N TRP A 43 8.80 10.91 -5.69
CA TRP A 43 9.38 9.63 -6.10
C TRP A 43 9.55 8.60 -4.98
N PRO A 44 9.99 8.95 -3.75
CA PRO A 44 10.07 7.99 -2.67
C PRO A 44 8.68 7.52 -2.21
N ALA A 45 7.65 8.38 -2.24
CA ALA A 45 6.27 7.97 -1.96
C ALA A 45 5.83 6.86 -2.93
N LEU A 46 6.14 7.02 -4.22
CA LEU A 46 5.87 6.02 -5.25
C LEU A 46 6.59 4.70 -4.97
N VAL A 47 7.89 4.75 -4.64
CA VAL A 47 8.68 3.55 -4.31
C VAL A 47 8.11 2.84 -3.08
N ILE A 48 7.79 3.59 -2.01
CA ILE A 48 7.18 3.04 -0.80
C ILE A 48 5.84 2.39 -1.15
N ALA A 49 5.00 3.06 -1.93
CA ALA A 49 3.69 2.54 -2.34
C ALA A 49 3.79 1.24 -3.16
N ILE A 50 4.75 1.14 -4.08
CA ILE A 50 5.00 -0.08 -4.85
C ILE A 50 5.49 -1.21 -3.95
N ILE A 51 6.43 -0.94 -3.04
CA ILE A 51 6.97 -1.95 -2.12
C ILE A 51 5.85 -2.48 -1.21
N VAL A 52 5.06 -1.59 -0.62
CA VAL A 52 3.95 -1.97 0.25
C VAL A 52 2.90 -2.75 -0.54
N GLY A 53 2.56 -2.32 -1.75
CA GLY A 53 1.64 -3.05 -2.62
C GLY A 53 2.14 -4.47 -2.96
N ALA A 54 3.42 -4.61 -3.28
CA ALA A 54 4.02 -5.93 -3.53
C ALA A 54 3.99 -6.84 -2.30
N VAL A 55 4.20 -6.28 -1.10
CA VAL A 55 4.06 -7.00 0.17
C VAL A 55 2.62 -7.46 0.40
N ILE A 56 1.63 -6.60 0.16
CA ILE A 56 0.20 -6.95 0.27
C ILE A 56 -0.15 -8.07 -0.70
N MET A 57 0.30 -7.99 -1.95
CA MET A 57 0.03 -9.01 -2.96
C MET A 57 0.68 -10.36 -2.63
N LYS A 58 1.88 -10.35 -2.02
CA LYS A 58 2.64 -11.57 -1.68
C LYS A 58 2.21 -12.21 -0.37
N PHE A 59 1.87 -11.41 0.64
CA PHE A 59 1.68 -11.86 2.02
C PHE A 59 0.32 -11.52 2.65
N GLY A 60 -0.48 -10.65 2.01
CA GLY A 60 -1.89 -10.50 2.35
C GLY A 60 -2.71 -11.72 1.98
#